data_AF-N1ZEJ1-F1
#
_entry.id   AF-N1ZEJ1-F1
#
_cell.length_a   1.000
_cell.length_b   1.000
_cell.length_c   1.000
_cell.angle_alpha   90.00
_cell.angle_beta   90.00
_cell.angle_gamma   90.00
#
_symmetry.space_group_name_H-M   'P 1'
#
loop_
_entity.id
_entity.type
_entity.pdbx_description
1 polymer ?
#
loop_
_entity_poly.entity_id
_entity_poly.type
_entity_poly.pdbx_seq_one_letter_code
_entity_poly.pdbx_strand_id
1 'polypeptide(L)' 'MTDLKRQAEKMGLQVGRNVTIYQAVHRNQTQKEYKKKYDATVEKLYPYVFTVKQKGNGTIESFQYGQVVLTKEVRLN' A
#
# COMPACT_ATOMS: atom_id res chain seq x y z
N MET A 1 7.18 0.83 19.36
CA MET A 1 7.29 0.66 17.90
C MET A 1 6.04 -0.05 17.42
N THR A 2 5.24 0.67 16.66
CA THR A 2 3.82 0.48 16.36
C THR A 2 3.52 -0.90 15.74
N ASP A 3 2.57 -1.62 16.33
CA ASP A 3 2.12 -2.97 15.96
C ASP A 3 1.86 -3.13 14.45
N LEU A 4 1.35 -2.06 13.83
CA LEU A 4 1.04 -1.96 12.41
C LEU A 4 2.24 -2.25 11.48
N LYS A 5 3.45 -1.80 11.83
CA LYS A 5 4.65 -2.09 11.02
C LYS A 5 4.92 -3.60 11.01
N ARG A 6 4.94 -4.22 12.19
CA ARG A 6 5.15 -5.67 12.35
C ARG A 6 4.05 -6.47 11.66
N GLN A 7 2.80 -6.00 11.73
CA GLN A 7 1.68 -6.62 11.05
C GLN A 7 1.83 -6.56 9.53
N ALA A 8 2.21 -5.41 8.97
CA ALA A 8 2.48 -5.26 7.55
C ALA A 8 3.64 -6.15 7.08
N GLU A 9 4.72 -6.24 7.87
CA GLU A 9 5.84 -7.15 7.60
C GLU A 9 5.38 -8.62 7.60
N LYS A 10 4.54 -9.04 8.57
CA LYS A 10 3.92 -10.39 8.60
C LYS A 10 3.01 -10.64 7.40
N MET A 11 2.32 -9.60 6.91
CA MET A 11 1.53 -9.67 5.68
C MET A 11 2.40 -9.72 4.41
N GLY A 12 3.72 -9.61 4.52
CA GLY A 12 4.65 -9.73 3.39
C GLY A 12 5.08 -8.39 2.79
N LEU A 13 4.83 -7.27 3.49
CA LEU A 13 5.39 -5.97 3.13
C LEU A 13 6.89 -5.95 3.47
N GLN A 14 7.74 -6.08 2.46
CA GLN A 14 9.19 -6.11 2.60
C GLN A 14 9.83 -5.31 1.47
N VAL A 15 11.00 -4.73 1.72
CA VAL A 15 11.79 -4.04 0.67
C VAL A 15 12.04 -4.98 -0.51
N GLY A 16 11.84 -4.48 -1.73
CA GLY A 16 11.96 -5.24 -2.97
C GLY A 16 10.73 -6.06 -3.35
N ARG A 17 9.70 -6.15 -2.48
CA ARG A 17 8.45 -6.83 -2.83
C ARG A 17 7.52 -5.93 -3.64
N ASN A 18 6.76 -6.58 -4.52
CA ASN A 18 5.72 -5.92 -5.29
C ASN A 18 4.46 -5.77 -4.44
N VAL A 19 3.83 -4.61 -4.55
CA VAL A 19 2.52 -4.30 -3.98
C VAL A 19 1.63 -3.69 -5.06
N THR A 20 0.33 -3.94 -4.96
CA THR A 20 -0.68 -3.33 -5.83
C THR A 20 -1.43 -2.28 -5.02
N ILE A 21 -1.46 -1.06 -5.56
CA ILE A 21 -2.15 0.07 -4.95
C ILE A 21 -3.56 0.16 -5.54
N TYR A 22 -4.54 0.15 -4.66
CA TYR A 22 -5.96 0.29 -4.98
C TYR A 22 -6.47 1.63 -4.47
N GLN A 23 -7.31 2.29 -5.25
CA GLN A 23 -7.97 3.53 -4.87
C GLN A 23 -9.46 3.27 -4.67
N ALA A 24 -10.01 3.75 -3.55
CA ALA A 24 -11.45 3.77 -3.34
C ALA A 24 -12.10 4.67 -4.40
N VAL A 25 -13.11 4.14 -5.07
CA VAL A 25 -13.98 4.83 -6.01
C VAL A 25 -15.37 4.80 -5.41
N HIS A 26 -15.91 5.97 -5.09
CA HIS A 26 -17.29 6.08 -4.62
C HIS A 26 -18.21 5.91 -5.81
N ARG A 27 -18.89 4.76 -5.89
CA ARG A 27 -19.88 4.51 -6.94
C ARG A 27 -21.31 4.81 -6.51
N ASN A 28 -21.59 4.78 -5.19
CA ASN A 28 -22.84 5.24 -4.56
C ASN A 28 -22.60 5.50 -3.06
N GLN A 29 -23.48 6.29 -2.41
CA GLN A 29 -23.35 6.77 -1.01
C GLN A 29 -23.10 5.68 0.05
N THR A 30 -23.32 4.40 -0.27
CA THR A 30 -23.21 3.25 0.65
C THR A 30 -22.15 2.21 0.29
N GLN A 31 -21.54 2.26 -0.91
CA GLN A 31 -20.58 1.24 -1.36
C GLN A 31 -19.26 1.84 -1.82
N LYS A 32 -18.17 1.47 -1.13
CA LYS A 32 -16.79 1.74 -1.55
C LYS A 32 -16.30 0.59 -2.44
N GLU A 33 -16.18 0.85 -3.73
CA GLU A 33 -15.46 -0.06 -4.63
C GLU A 33 -13.98 0.32 -4.66
N TYR A 34 -13.10 -0.67 -4.80
CA TYR A 34 -11.66 -0.44 -4.91
C TYR A 34 -11.20 -0.77 -6.32
N LYS A 35 -10.68 0.22 -7.04
CA LYS A 35 -10.11 0.02 -8.37
C LYS A 35 -8.60 -0.02 -8.29
N LYS A 36 -7.97 -0.98 -8.98
CA LYS A 36 -6.51 -1.03 -9.11
C LYS A 36 -6.02 0.26 -9.78
N LYS A 37 -5.11 0.97 -9.12
CA LYS A 37 -4.50 2.21 -9.60
C LYS A 37 -3.19 1.92 -10.33
N TYR A 38 -2.28 1.18 -9.68
CA TYR A 38 -1.00 0.76 -10.26
C TYR A 38 -0.31 -0.32 -9.42
N ASP A 39 0.71 -0.96 -9.99
CA ASP A 39 1.65 -1.80 -9.26
C ASP A 39 2.89 -1.00 -8.88
N ALA A 40 3.47 -1.30 -7.72
CA ALA A 40 4.66 -0.66 -7.20
C ALA A 40 5.58 -1.67 -6.52
N THR A 41 6.83 -1.28 -6.28
CA THR A 41 7.82 -2.06 -5.52
C THR A 41 8.17 -1.31 -4.24
N VAL A 42 8.12 -1.97 -3.10
CA VAL A 42 8.52 -1.36 -1.82
C VAL A 42 10.02 -1.02 -1.85
N GLU A 43 10.36 0.24 -1.59
CA GLU A 43 11.75 0.69 -1.54
C GLU A 43 12.28 0.81 -0.12
N LYS A 44 11.53 1.44 0.80
CA LYS A 44 12.00 1.69 2.17
C LYS A 44 10.88 1.53 3.18
N LEU A 45 11.23 1.00 4.36
CA LEU A 45 10.34 0.85 5.51
C LEU A 45 10.80 1.78 6.65
N TYR A 46 10.06 2.84 6.92
CA TYR A 46 10.30 3.77 8.01
C TYR A 46 9.50 3.38 9.27
N PRO A 47 9.70 4.02 10.43
CA PRO A 47 8.95 3.67 11.64
C PRO A 47 7.42 3.79 11.51
N TYR A 48 6.93 4.78 10.76
CA TYR A 48 5.49 5.09 10.66
C TYR A 48 4.89 4.96 9.25
N VAL A 49 5.75 4.94 8.23
CA VAL A 49 5.37 4.89 6.82
C VAL A 49 6.32 3.97 6.06
N PHE A 50 5.95 3.60 4.85
CA PHE A 50 6.82 2.95 3.89
C PHE A 50 6.73 3.67 2.55
N THR A 51 7.78 3.57 1.74
CA THR A 51 7.79 4.10 0.38
C THR A 51 7.77 2.99 -0.63
N VAL A 52 7.10 3.25 -1.75
CA VAL A 52 7.05 2.35 -2.89
C VAL A 52 7.37 3.13 -4.15
N LYS A 53 7.99 2.46 -5.11
CA LYS A 53 8.29 2.97 -6.44
C LYS A 53 7.32 2.40 -7.45
N GLN A 54 6.56 3.25 -8.11
CA GLN A 54 5.56 2.85 -9.09
C GLN A 54 6.22 2.20 -10.32
N LYS A 55 5.65 1.07 -10.77
CA LYS A 55 6.05 0.37 -11.98
C LYS A 55 5.43 1.05 -13.19
N GLY A 56 6.18 1.96 -13.81
CA GLY A 56 5.77 2.65 -15.04
C GLY A 56 6.50 3.98 -15.21
N ASN A 57 6.32 4.89 -14.25
CA ASN A 57 6.95 6.21 -14.24
C ASN A 57 8.10 6.33 -13.22
N GLY A 58 8.27 5.35 -12.32
CA GLY A 58 9.30 5.37 -11.29
C GLY A 58 9.05 6.37 -10.16
N THR A 59 7.85 6.96 -10.07
CA THR A 59 7.46 7.87 -8.99
C THR A 59 7.51 7.14 -7.65
N ILE A 60 8.05 7.81 -6.64
CA ILE A 60 8.12 7.30 -5.27
C ILE A 60 6.97 7.92 -4.48
N GLU A 61 6.12 7.07 -3.91
CA GLU A 61 5.02 7.47 -3.03
C GLU A 61 5.18 6.84 -1.65
N SER A 62 4.67 7.52 -0.63
CA SER A 62 4.74 7.08 0.76
C SER A 62 3.36 6.75 1.32
N PHE A 63 3.26 5.64 2.05
CA PHE A 63 2.01 5.11 2.58
C PHE A 63 2.15 4.76 4.06
N GLN A 64 1.05 4.85 4.80
CA GLN A 64 0.98 4.42 6.19
C GLN A 64 0.72 2.92 6.28
N TYR A 65 1.25 2.27 7.32
CA TYR A 65 1.07 0.83 7.51
C TYR A 65 -0.41 0.41 7.67
N GLY A 66 -1.27 1.29 8.20
CA GLY A 66 -2.72 1.03 8.31
C GLY A 66 -3.47 0.95 6.98
N GLN A 67 -2.84 1.34 5.86
CA GLN A 67 -3.41 1.21 4.52
C GLN A 67 -3.15 -0.16 3.90
N VAL A 68 -2.30 -0.98 4.51
CA VAL A 68 -2.03 -2.36 4.10
C VAL A 68 -3.15 -3.25 4.65
N VAL A 69 -3.89 -3.89 3.74
CA VAL A 69 -5.09 -4.67 4.12
C VAL A 69 -4.88 -6.17 3.96
N LEU A 70 -4.06 -6.58 2.98
CA LEU A 70 -3.78 -7.96 2.63
C LEU A 70 -2.36 -8.06 2.06
N THR A 71 -1.87 -9.29 1.93
CA THR A 71 -0.57 -9.56 1.33
C THR A 71 -0.49 -8.95 -0.07
N LYS A 72 0.41 -7.98 -0.20
CA LYS A 72 0.70 -7.22 -1.45
C LYS A 72 -0.40 -6.25 -1.88
N GLU A 73 -1.34 -5.86 -1.01
CA GLU A 73 -2.37 -4.88 -1.33
C GLU A 73 -2.32 -3.66 -0.40
N VAL A 74 -2.39 -2.47 -0.99
CA VAL A 74 -2.57 -1.20 -0.27
C VAL A 74 -3.85 -0.54 -0.75
N ARG A 75 -4.75 -0.19 0.17
CA ARG A 75 -6.01 0.49 -0.15
C ARG A 75 -5.97 1.94 0.32
N LEU A 76 -6.14 2.84 -0.64
CA LEU A 76 -6.29 4.27 -0.42
C LEU A 76 -7.79 4.55 -0.27
N ASN A 77 -8.15 5.17 0.85
CA ASN A 77 -9.52 5.53 1.17
C ASN A 77 -9.89 6.91 0.61
#